data_AF-A0A7W4BRQ3-F1
#
_entry.id   AF-A0A7W4BRQ3-F1
#
_cell.length_a   1.000
_cell.length_b   1.000
_cell.length_c   1.000
_cell.angle_alpha   90.00
_cell.angle_beta   90.00
_cell.angle_gamma   90.00
#
_symmetry.space_group_name_H-M   'P 1'
#
loop_
_entity.id
_entity.type
_entity.pdbx_description
1 polymer ?
#
loop_
_entity_poly.entity_id
_entity_poly.type
_entity_poly.pdbx_seq_one_letter_code
_entity_poly.pdbx_strand_id
1 'polypeptide(L)'
;MKGSGGFDDAAADLAENLDQLAQELDQQFITTVKETLNATTTSARVQLWVSISIGLFIVIIMMVLYQHILTLLTKLDDSMRNLASGAKDLTSRLDYFGNNEIAKVASSFNAFVGNIGELITDFNQNSQQLGTASNQLALTSNKTLNGMQRRQSETEQVATAMNQMQATVIEVANNAELVAQAAQESDIHALHGDNIVKNTMTLFDHLARGIEQGAISIAKRCRSNRHNLRSHSRNCRPKQLTGSECCN
;
A
#
# COMPACT_ATOMS: atom_id res chain seq x y z
N MET A 1 -89.16 74.96 113.53
CA MET A 1 -89.87 74.46 112.33
C MET A 1 -88.99 74.71 111.12
N LYS A 2 -88.78 73.67 110.30
CA LYS A 2 -87.94 73.61 109.06
C LYS A 2 -86.45 73.90 109.28
N GLY A 3 -85.53 72.92 109.30
CA GLY A 3 -85.60 71.54 108.83
C GLY A 3 -85.50 71.46 107.31
N SER A 4 -84.30 71.64 106.77
CA SER A 4 -83.85 71.19 105.42
C SER A 4 -82.58 71.95 105.06
N GLY A 5 -81.43 71.30 104.99
CA GLY A 5 -80.19 71.93 104.53
C GLY A 5 -79.05 70.92 104.39
N GLY A 6 -78.88 70.03 105.36
CA GLY A 6 -77.82 69.00 105.29
C GLY A 6 -78.07 67.87 104.28
N PHE A 7 -79.32 67.66 103.84
CA PHE A 7 -79.64 66.62 102.86
C PHE A 7 -79.53 67.09 101.41
N ASP A 8 -79.76 68.38 101.13
CA ASP A 8 -79.63 68.93 99.77
C ASP A 8 -78.15 69.09 99.38
N ASP A 9 -77.30 69.56 100.32
CA ASP A 9 -75.85 69.63 100.09
C ASP A 9 -75.22 68.23 99.94
N ALA A 10 -75.65 67.25 100.76
CA ALA A 10 -75.19 65.87 100.63
C ALA A 10 -75.69 65.19 99.34
N ALA A 11 -76.87 65.57 98.83
CA ALA A 11 -77.38 65.09 97.56
C ALA A 11 -76.66 65.72 96.36
N ALA A 12 -76.29 67.00 96.44
CA ALA A 12 -75.49 67.68 95.43
C ALA A 12 -74.07 67.11 95.35
N ASP A 13 -73.41 66.92 96.50
CA ASP A 13 -72.07 66.35 96.59
C ASP A 13 -72.05 64.89 96.11
N LEU A 14 -73.10 64.11 96.40
CA LEU A 14 -73.24 62.76 95.84
C LEU A 14 -73.46 62.77 94.32
N ALA A 15 -74.24 63.71 93.79
CA ALA A 15 -74.46 63.83 92.35
C ALA A 15 -73.17 64.22 91.60
N GLU A 16 -72.37 65.13 92.15
CA GLU A 16 -71.07 65.52 91.58
C GLU A 16 -70.06 64.37 91.62
N ASN A 17 -69.97 63.66 92.75
CA ASN A 17 -69.12 62.47 92.86
C ASN A 17 -69.56 61.33 91.94
N LEU A 18 -70.86 61.15 91.72
CA LEU A 18 -71.39 60.15 90.77
C LEU A 18 -71.12 60.53 89.31
N ASP A 19 -71.18 61.82 88.96
CA ASP A 19 -70.83 62.29 87.62
C ASP A 19 -69.33 62.15 87.36
N GLN A 20 -68.50 62.50 88.34
CA GLN A 20 -67.05 62.35 88.27
C GLN A 20 -66.65 60.86 88.12
N LEU A 21 -67.29 59.96 88.87
CA LEU A 21 -67.08 58.52 88.75
C LEU A 21 -67.56 57.97 87.40
N ALA A 22 -68.69 58.47 86.87
CA ALA A 22 -69.20 58.09 85.55
C ALA A 22 -68.24 58.52 84.43
N GLN A 23 -67.65 59.71 84.52
CA GLN A 23 -66.67 60.21 83.56
C GLN A 23 -65.33 59.46 83.63
N GLU A 24 -64.84 59.11 84.82
CA GLU A 24 -63.61 58.31 84.97
C GLU A 24 -63.77 56.90 84.40
N LEU A 25 -64.93 56.27 84.62
CA LEU A 25 -65.26 54.95 84.05
C LEU A 25 -65.30 54.97 82.53
N ASP A 26 -65.89 56.01 81.91
CA ASP A 26 -65.94 56.14 80.46
C ASP A 26 -64.54 56.35 79.85
N GLN A 27 -63.71 57.19 80.46
CA GLN A 27 -62.34 57.39 79.99
C GLN A 27 -61.47 56.14 80.14
N GLN A 28 -61.56 55.41 81.25
CA GLN A 28 -60.81 54.15 81.44
C GLN A 28 -61.27 53.05 80.49
N PHE A 29 -62.58 52.98 80.20
CA PHE A 29 -63.13 52.02 79.26
C PHE A 29 -62.68 52.31 77.82
N ILE A 30 -62.75 53.56 77.37
CA ILE A 30 -62.32 53.97 76.03
C ILE A 30 -60.82 53.73 75.80
N THR A 31 -59.98 53.94 76.83
CA THR A 31 -58.53 53.74 76.74
C THR A 31 -58.15 52.25 76.68
N THR A 32 -58.70 51.43 77.56
CA THR A 32 -58.46 49.97 77.55
C THR A 32 -58.99 49.29 76.28
N VAL A 33 -60.14 49.71 75.75
CA VAL A 33 -60.67 49.21 74.47
C VAL A 33 -59.78 49.62 73.30
N LYS A 34 -59.25 50.86 73.26
CA LYS A 34 -58.32 51.29 72.21
C LYS A 34 -56.99 50.54 72.24
N GLU A 35 -56.44 50.29 73.43
CA GLU A 35 -55.17 49.55 73.59
C GLU A 35 -55.30 48.09 73.14
N THR A 36 -56.39 47.40 73.51
CA THR A 36 -56.63 46.01 73.12
C THR A 36 -56.87 45.86 71.60
N LEU A 37 -57.56 46.81 70.97
CA LEU A 37 -57.73 46.86 69.51
C LEU A 37 -56.40 47.13 68.78
N ASN A 38 -55.57 48.03 69.30
CA ASN A 38 -54.25 48.32 68.72
C ASN A 38 -53.26 47.15 68.88
N ALA A 39 -53.29 46.44 70.01
CA ALA A 39 -52.45 45.26 70.24
C ALA A 39 -52.83 44.07 69.33
N THR A 40 -54.13 43.88 69.08
CA THR A 40 -54.62 42.83 68.17
C THR A 40 -54.33 43.16 66.70
N THR A 41 -54.50 44.43 66.30
CA THR A 41 -54.22 44.87 64.92
C THR A 41 -52.73 44.93 64.58
N THR A 42 -51.87 45.26 65.54
CA THR A 42 -50.40 45.22 65.35
C THR A 42 -49.89 43.79 65.18
N SER A 43 -50.36 42.86 66.00
CA SER A 43 -50.01 41.43 65.88
C SER A 43 -50.45 40.83 64.53
N ALA A 44 -51.67 41.15 64.08
CA ALA A 44 -52.18 40.71 62.77
C ALA A 44 -51.38 41.31 61.60
N ARG A 45 -50.97 42.59 61.68
CA ARG A 45 -50.13 43.23 60.65
C ARG A 45 -48.75 42.59 60.55
N VAL A 46 -48.10 42.29 61.68
CA VAL A 46 -46.79 41.61 61.67
C VAL A 46 -46.90 40.23 61.02
N GLN A 47 -47.94 39.46 61.34
CA GLN A 47 -48.16 38.14 60.73
C GLN A 47 -48.39 38.20 59.21
N LEU A 48 -49.11 39.22 58.72
CA LEU A 48 -49.28 39.46 57.28
C LEU A 48 -47.95 39.79 56.59
N TRP A 49 -47.14 40.68 57.17
CA TRP A 49 -45.83 41.04 56.61
C TRP A 49 -44.86 39.85 56.58
N VAL A 50 -44.87 39.01 57.61
CA VAL A 50 -44.07 37.77 57.64
C VAL A 50 -44.51 36.80 56.54
N SER A 51 -45.82 36.58 56.37
CA SER A 51 -46.35 35.71 55.32
C SER A 51 -45.99 36.21 53.91
N ILE A 52 -46.14 37.52 53.67
CA ILE A 52 -45.75 38.16 52.40
C ILE A 52 -44.25 38.02 52.16
N SER A 53 -43.43 38.23 53.19
CA SER A 53 -41.97 38.13 53.07
C SER A 53 -41.52 36.71 52.72
N ILE A 54 -42.14 35.69 53.34
CA ILE A 54 -41.88 34.28 53.02
C ILE A 54 -42.33 33.95 51.60
N GLY A 55 -43.53 34.39 51.20
CA GLY A 55 -44.03 34.20 49.84
C GLY A 55 -43.10 34.83 48.79
N LEU A 56 -42.67 36.07 49.03
CA LEU A 56 -41.71 36.77 48.16
C LEU A 56 -40.37 36.03 48.09
N PHE A 57 -39.87 35.54 49.22
CA PHE A 57 -38.62 34.79 49.27
C PHE A 57 -38.67 33.50 48.45
N ILE A 58 -39.77 32.74 48.54
CA ILE A 58 -39.98 31.52 47.74
C ILE A 58 -40.01 31.86 46.25
N VAL A 59 -40.73 32.92 45.85
CA VAL A 59 -40.82 33.37 44.45
C VAL A 59 -39.43 33.74 43.91
N ILE A 60 -38.63 34.46 44.69
CA ILE A 60 -37.26 34.82 44.30
C ILE A 60 -36.40 33.58 44.08
N ILE A 61 -36.44 32.60 45.00
CA ILE A 61 -35.69 31.34 44.86
C ILE A 61 -36.14 30.58 43.60
N MET A 62 -37.45 30.46 43.38
CA MET A 62 -38.03 29.79 42.21
C MET A 62 -37.55 30.46 40.91
N MET A 63 -37.54 31.79 40.86
CA MET A 63 -37.09 32.57 39.72
C MET A 63 -35.60 32.33 39.41
N VAL A 64 -34.75 32.31 40.44
CA VAL A 64 -33.31 32.05 40.28
C VAL A 64 -33.04 30.63 39.77
N LEU A 65 -33.70 29.63 40.35
CA LEU A 65 -33.57 28.24 39.91
C LEU A 65 -34.07 28.05 38.47
N TYR A 66 -35.20 28.67 38.12
CA TYR A 66 -35.76 28.63 36.78
C TYR A 66 -34.82 29.22 35.72
N GLN A 67 -34.25 30.40 36.00
CA GLN A 67 -33.28 31.03 35.09
C GLN A 67 -32.02 30.18 34.92
N HIS A 68 -31.49 29.60 35.99
CA HIS A 68 -30.31 28.75 35.90
C HIS A 68 -30.55 27.47 35.09
N ILE A 69 -31.67 26.79 35.33
CA ILE A 69 -32.00 25.52 34.65
C ILE A 69 -32.25 25.77 33.16
N LEU A 70 -33.10 26.76 32.83
CA LEU A 70 -33.39 27.06 31.43
C LEU A 70 -32.17 27.52 30.65
N THR A 71 -31.33 28.37 31.24
CA THR A 71 -30.13 28.87 30.55
C THR A 71 -29.18 27.72 30.17
N LEU A 72 -29.10 26.68 30.98
CA LEU A 72 -28.27 25.53 30.63
C LEU A 72 -28.95 24.63 29.60
N LEU A 73 -30.27 24.41 29.71
CA LEU A 73 -31.04 23.66 28.72
C LEU A 73 -30.94 24.32 27.33
N THR A 74 -31.02 25.64 27.24
CA THR A 74 -30.86 26.35 25.98
C THR A 74 -29.43 26.24 25.44
N LYS A 75 -28.41 26.34 26.30
CA LYS A 75 -27.01 26.11 25.88
C LYS A 75 -26.75 24.68 25.39
N LEU A 76 -27.36 23.70 26.04
CA LEU A 76 -27.30 22.30 25.62
C LEU A 76 -28.01 22.10 24.28
N ASP A 77 -29.21 22.67 24.11
CA ASP A 77 -29.97 22.62 22.85
C ASP A 77 -29.19 23.28 21.71
N ASP A 78 -28.67 24.49 21.92
CA ASP A 78 -27.86 25.20 20.92
C ASP A 78 -26.60 24.41 20.56
N SER A 79 -25.92 23.82 21.56
CA SER A 79 -24.73 23.00 21.31
C SER A 79 -25.08 21.71 20.55
N MET A 80 -26.20 21.05 20.88
CA MET A 80 -26.68 19.89 20.13
C MET A 80 -27.12 20.26 18.71
N ARG A 81 -27.79 21.40 18.52
CA ARG A 81 -28.20 21.89 17.19
C ARG A 81 -26.99 22.28 16.35
N ASN A 82 -25.94 22.85 16.94
CA ASN A 82 -24.67 23.10 16.26
C ASN A 82 -24.02 21.79 15.82
N LEU A 83 -23.95 20.79 16.70
CA LEU A 83 -23.45 19.45 16.33
C LEU A 83 -24.31 18.80 15.22
N ALA A 84 -25.63 18.85 15.33
CA ALA A 84 -26.56 18.21 14.40
C ALA A 84 -26.64 18.91 13.03
N SER A 85 -26.49 20.24 12.99
CA SER A 85 -26.45 21.01 11.74
C SER A 85 -25.13 20.85 10.98
N GLY A 86 -24.19 20.08 11.52
CA GLY A 86 -22.87 19.89 10.93
C GLY A 86 -21.95 21.10 11.08
N ALA A 87 -22.31 22.07 11.94
CA ALA A 87 -21.40 23.14 12.32
C ALA A 87 -20.23 22.49 13.07
N LYS A 88 -19.10 22.41 12.37
CA LYS A 88 -17.89 21.62 12.67
C LYS A 88 -17.16 22.03 13.96
N ASP A 89 -17.78 22.85 14.80
CA ASP A 89 -17.18 23.37 16.01
C ASP A 89 -17.46 22.44 17.21
N LEU A 90 -16.63 21.39 17.29
CA LEU A 90 -16.57 20.47 18.42
C LEU A 90 -15.76 21.05 19.59
N THR A 91 -15.43 22.35 19.60
CA THR A 91 -14.71 23.00 20.70
C THR A 91 -15.63 23.50 21.79
N SER A 92 -16.93 23.65 21.50
CA SER A 92 -17.91 24.05 22.51
C SER A 92 -17.96 23.06 23.67
N ARG A 93 -17.95 23.59 24.90
CA ARG A 93 -18.07 22.82 26.14
C ARG A 93 -19.18 23.42 26.99
N LEU A 94 -19.90 22.56 27.68
CA LEU A 94 -20.86 22.98 28.69
C LEU A 94 -20.14 23.16 30.02
N ASP A 95 -19.88 24.41 30.37
CA ASP A 95 -19.33 24.80 31.67
C ASP A 95 -20.46 24.93 32.68
N TYR A 96 -20.62 23.90 33.51
CA TYR A 96 -21.54 23.91 34.64
C TYR A 96 -20.82 23.52 35.92
N PHE A 97 -20.81 24.42 36.89
CA PHE A 97 -20.19 24.22 38.20
C PHE A 97 -21.27 23.80 39.20
N GLY A 98 -21.34 22.50 39.49
CA GLY A 98 -22.26 21.93 40.49
C GLY A 98 -22.02 20.43 40.69
N ASN A 99 -22.62 19.85 41.73
CA ASN A 99 -22.50 18.41 42.06
C ASN A 99 -23.84 17.66 41.91
N ASN A 100 -24.72 18.13 41.04
CA ASN A 100 -26.05 17.56 40.82
C ASN A 100 -26.15 16.81 39.48
N GLU A 101 -27.34 16.33 39.14
CA GLU A 101 -27.66 15.59 37.92
C GLU A 101 -27.31 16.39 36.67
N ILE A 102 -27.47 17.71 36.75
CA ILE A 102 -27.20 18.63 35.66
C ILE A 102 -25.69 18.67 35.32
N ALA A 103 -24.83 18.65 36.34
CA ALA A 103 -23.39 18.54 36.14
C ALA A 103 -22.98 17.22 35.46
N LYS A 104 -23.66 16.11 35.80
CA LYS A 104 -23.42 14.81 35.14
C LYS A 104 -23.78 14.86 33.66
N VAL A 105 -24.90 15.49 33.30
CA VAL A 105 -25.30 15.66 31.88
C VAL A 105 -24.27 16.50 31.13
N ALA A 106 -23.82 17.62 31.69
CA ALA A 106 -22.77 18.44 31.08
C ALA A 106 -21.46 17.66 30.88
N SER A 107 -21.03 16.88 31.87
CA SER A 107 -19.84 16.02 31.77
C SER A 107 -19.98 14.96 30.68
N SER A 108 -21.11 14.26 30.61
CA SER A 108 -21.36 13.25 29.57
C SER A 108 -21.41 13.85 28.17
N PHE A 109 -22.00 15.04 28.03
CA PHE A 109 -22.00 15.78 26.77
C PHE A 109 -20.58 16.15 26.33
N ASN A 110 -19.77 16.70 27.24
CA ASN A 110 -18.38 17.06 26.94
C ASN A 110 -17.53 15.84 26.55
N ALA A 111 -17.72 14.69 27.21
CA ALA A 111 -17.07 13.44 26.85
C ALA A 111 -17.49 12.94 25.46
N PHE A 112 -18.79 13.00 25.16
CA PHE A 112 -19.31 12.64 23.84
C PHE A 112 -18.73 13.50 22.72
N VAL A 113 -18.69 14.83 22.91
CA VAL A 113 -18.09 15.77 21.95
C VAL A 113 -16.59 15.50 21.79
N GLY A 114 -15.88 15.20 22.87
CA GLY A 114 -14.46 14.83 22.85
C GLY A 114 -14.20 13.59 22.00
N ASN A 115 -14.97 12.51 22.24
CA ASN A 115 -14.86 11.27 21.49
C ASN A 115 -15.15 11.46 19.99
N ILE A 116 -16.14 12.29 19.63
CA ILE A 116 -16.39 12.62 18.22
C ILE A 116 -15.21 13.39 17.61
N GLY A 117 -14.61 14.32 18.36
CA GLY A 117 -13.42 15.05 17.92
C GLY A 117 -12.23 14.13 17.63
N GLU A 118 -11.98 13.15 18.51
CA GLU A 118 -10.95 12.13 18.30
C GLU A 118 -11.25 11.26 17.07
N LEU A 119 -12.47 10.74 16.95
CA LEU A 119 -12.88 9.94 15.79
C LEU A 119 -12.71 10.69 14.46
N ILE A 120 -13.04 11.98 14.42
CA ILE A 120 -12.84 12.81 13.22
C ILE A 120 -11.35 13.04 12.95
N THR A 121 -10.55 13.21 13.99
CA THR A 121 -9.09 13.38 13.86
C THR A 121 -8.47 12.12 13.25
N ASP A 122 -8.79 10.95 13.81
CA ASP A 122 -8.34 9.65 13.31
C ASP A 122 -8.83 9.41 11.87
N PHE A 123 -10.08 9.74 11.57
CA PHE A 123 -10.63 9.62 10.22
C PHE A 123 -9.88 10.49 9.20
N ASN A 124 -9.54 11.74 9.57
CA ASN A 124 -8.75 12.62 8.70
C ASN A 124 -7.33 12.10 8.50
N GLN A 125 -6.68 11.62 9.56
CA GLN A 125 -5.36 11.00 9.46
C GLN A 125 -5.36 9.78 8.55
N ASN A 126 -6.33 8.88 8.73
CA ASN A 126 -6.49 7.69 7.90
C ASN A 126 -6.78 8.04 6.44
N SER A 127 -7.59 9.06 6.19
CA SER A 127 -7.87 9.55 4.84
C SER A 127 -6.64 10.16 4.16
N GLN A 128 -5.79 10.89 4.90
CA GLN A 128 -4.50 11.39 4.40
C GLN A 128 -3.51 10.26 4.10
N GLN A 129 -3.43 9.26 4.97
CA GLN A 129 -2.61 8.07 4.75
C GLN A 129 -3.09 7.31 3.51
N LEU A 130 -4.40 7.12 3.35
CA LEU A 130 -4.98 6.47 2.17
C LEU A 130 -4.65 7.25 0.89
N GLY A 131 -4.80 8.58 0.89
CA GLY A 131 -4.42 9.43 -0.25
C GLY A 131 -2.94 9.30 -0.61
N THR A 132 -2.07 9.24 0.40
CA THR A 132 -0.63 9.04 0.23
C THR A 132 -0.33 7.66 -0.37
N ALA A 133 -0.96 6.60 0.14
CA ALA A 133 -0.80 5.24 -0.36
C ALA A 133 -1.32 5.11 -1.81
N SER A 134 -2.45 5.74 -2.14
CA SER A 134 -2.99 5.79 -3.51
C SER A 134 -2.03 6.49 -4.48
N ASN A 135 -1.43 7.60 -4.08
CA ASN A 135 -0.40 8.27 -4.89
C ASN A 135 0.84 7.38 -5.09
N GLN A 136 1.30 6.71 -4.04
CA GLN A 136 2.44 5.79 -4.13
C GLN A 136 2.14 4.61 -5.04
N LEU A 137 0.93 4.07 -4.99
CA LEU A 137 0.46 3.01 -5.88
C LEU A 137 0.43 3.50 -7.34
N ALA A 138 -0.10 4.70 -7.60
CA ALA A 138 -0.12 5.28 -8.94
C ALA A 138 1.29 5.48 -9.51
N LEU A 139 2.23 5.96 -8.69
CA LEU A 139 3.64 6.10 -9.08
C LEU A 139 4.28 4.73 -9.39
N THR A 140 4.02 3.73 -8.55
CA THR A 140 4.56 2.37 -8.73
C THR A 140 3.97 1.70 -9.96
N SER A 141 2.66 1.81 -10.20
CA SER A 141 2.01 1.31 -11.40
C SER A 141 2.58 1.93 -12.67
N ASN A 142 2.84 3.25 -12.69
CA ASN A 142 3.51 3.91 -13.81
C ASN A 142 4.93 3.38 -14.05
N LYS A 143 5.71 3.17 -12.98
CA LYS A 143 7.04 2.55 -13.09
C LYS A 143 6.96 1.13 -13.65
N THR A 144 6.00 0.33 -13.20
CA THR A 144 5.77 -1.03 -13.69
C THR A 144 5.39 -1.03 -15.17
N LEU A 145 4.51 -0.12 -15.60
CA LEU A 145 4.15 0.03 -17.02
C LEU A 145 5.38 0.33 -17.90
N ASN A 146 6.21 1.28 -17.48
CA ASN A 146 7.46 1.59 -18.18
C ASN A 146 8.43 0.39 -18.21
N GLY A 147 8.52 -0.34 -17.08
CA GLY A 147 9.32 -1.57 -17.00
C GLY A 147 8.81 -2.68 -17.93
N MET A 148 7.50 -2.84 -18.06
CA MET A 148 6.90 -3.79 -18.99
C MET A 148 7.18 -3.43 -20.45
N GLN A 149 7.13 -2.15 -20.83
CA GLN A 149 7.52 -1.72 -22.18
C GLN A 149 8.98 -2.05 -22.49
N ARG A 150 9.89 -1.89 -21.52
CA ARG A 150 11.30 -2.30 -21.67
C ARG A 150 11.43 -3.80 -21.87
N ARG A 151 10.77 -4.60 -21.01
CA ARG A 151 10.76 -6.07 -21.07
C ARG A 151 10.17 -6.59 -22.39
N GLN A 152 9.15 -5.92 -22.91
CA GLN A 152 8.55 -6.24 -24.21
C GLN A 152 9.58 -6.05 -25.34
N SER A 153 10.29 -4.92 -25.36
CA SER A 153 11.34 -4.66 -26.34
C SER A 153 12.51 -5.65 -26.23
N GLU A 154 12.91 -6.00 -25.01
CA GLU A 154 13.92 -7.04 -24.78
C GLU A 154 13.45 -8.41 -25.30
N THR A 155 12.18 -8.74 -25.13
CA THR A 155 11.58 -9.99 -25.64
C THR A 155 11.55 -10.01 -27.16
N GLU A 156 11.22 -8.89 -27.80
CA GLU A 156 11.29 -8.74 -29.26
C GLU A 156 12.72 -8.93 -29.78
N GLN A 157 13.72 -8.36 -29.10
CA GLN A 157 15.13 -8.57 -29.45
C GLN A 157 15.54 -10.03 -29.30
N VAL A 158 15.10 -10.72 -28.24
CA VAL A 158 15.36 -12.16 -28.09
C VAL A 158 14.71 -12.96 -29.22
N ALA A 159 13.48 -12.63 -29.60
CA ALA A 159 12.82 -13.28 -30.74
C ALA A 159 13.57 -13.03 -32.06
N THR A 160 14.07 -11.81 -32.28
CA THR A 160 14.95 -11.50 -33.41
C THR A 160 16.24 -12.32 -33.37
N ALA A 161 16.89 -12.40 -32.21
CA ALA A 161 18.10 -13.20 -32.04
C ALA A 161 17.83 -14.70 -32.27
N MET A 162 16.68 -15.22 -31.86
CA MET A 162 16.28 -16.59 -32.17
C MET A 162 16.10 -16.83 -33.66
N ASN A 163 15.46 -15.89 -34.39
CA ASN A 163 15.36 -15.97 -35.84
C ASN A 163 16.75 -15.97 -36.51
N GLN A 164 17.67 -15.12 -36.05
CA GLN A 164 19.04 -15.09 -36.55
C GLN A 164 19.78 -16.41 -36.24
N MET A 165 19.68 -16.92 -35.02
CA MET A 165 20.27 -18.21 -34.64
C MET A 165 19.71 -19.35 -35.48
N GLN A 166 18.41 -19.35 -35.78
CA GLN A 166 17.79 -20.37 -36.62
C GLN A 166 18.34 -20.32 -38.05
N ALA A 167 18.53 -19.11 -38.60
CA ALA A 167 19.18 -18.95 -39.90
C ALA A 167 20.63 -19.49 -39.87
N THR A 168 21.40 -19.19 -38.83
CA THR A 168 22.76 -19.72 -38.65
C THR A 168 22.78 -21.25 -38.55
N VAL A 169 21.84 -21.86 -37.83
CA VAL A 169 21.74 -23.32 -37.75
C VAL A 169 21.46 -23.94 -39.12
N ILE A 170 20.58 -23.34 -39.93
CA ILE A 170 20.33 -23.78 -41.31
C ILE A 170 21.59 -23.64 -42.17
N GLU A 171 22.32 -22.54 -42.04
CA GLU A 171 23.58 -22.31 -42.76
C GLU A 171 24.64 -23.37 -42.39
N VAL A 172 24.81 -23.66 -41.10
CA VAL A 172 25.73 -24.68 -40.61
C VAL A 172 25.33 -26.08 -41.11
N ALA A 173 24.04 -26.40 -41.13
CA ALA A 173 23.55 -27.67 -41.65
C ALA A 173 23.84 -27.81 -43.16
N ASN A 174 23.55 -26.78 -43.95
CA ASN A 174 23.88 -26.77 -45.38
C ASN A 174 25.39 -26.90 -45.63
N ASN A 175 26.21 -26.23 -44.83
CA ASN A 175 27.67 -26.34 -44.95
C ASN A 175 28.16 -27.74 -44.59
N ALA A 176 27.59 -28.38 -43.55
CA ALA A 176 27.91 -29.75 -43.19
C ALA A 176 27.52 -30.74 -44.32
N GLU A 177 26.39 -30.53 -44.99
CA GLU A 177 25.97 -31.32 -46.15
C GLU A 177 26.95 -31.15 -47.33
N LEU A 178 27.35 -29.91 -47.65
CA LEU A 178 28.34 -29.64 -48.68
C LEU A 178 29.70 -30.29 -48.38
N VAL A 179 30.15 -30.24 -47.13
CA VAL A 179 31.39 -30.90 -46.69
C VAL A 179 31.28 -32.42 -46.81
N ALA A 180 30.14 -33.00 -46.45
CA ALA A 180 29.91 -34.44 -46.61
C ALA A 180 29.94 -34.87 -48.08
N GLN A 181 29.33 -34.09 -48.98
CA GLN A 181 29.38 -34.31 -50.43
C GLN A 181 30.81 -34.22 -50.97
N ALA A 182 31.57 -33.18 -50.58
CA ALA A 182 32.96 -33.03 -50.99
C ALA A 182 33.86 -34.16 -50.47
N ALA A 183 33.63 -34.64 -49.24
CA ALA A 183 34.35 -35.78 -48.69
C ALA A 183 34.04 -37.07 -49.49
N GLN A 184 32.78 -37.28 -49.88
CA GLN A 184 32.37 -38.41 -50.71
C GLN A 184 33.01 -38.35 -52.11
N GLU A 185 33.06 -37.17 -52.73
CA GLU A 185 33.73 -36.96 -54.02
C GLU A 185 35.24 -37.23 -53.91
N SER A 186 35.89 -36.77 -52.84
CA SER A 186 37.31 -37.03 -52.57
C SER A 186 37.60 -38.53 -52.37
N ASP A 187 36.71 -39.28 -51.72
CA ASP A 187 36.81 -40.74 -51.58
C ASP A 187 36.72 -41.45 -52.94
N ILE A 188 35.81 -41.01 -53.82
CA ILE A 188 35.72 -41.50 -55.21
C ILE A 188 37.03 -41.22 -55.97
N HIS A 189 37.60 -40.03 -55.83
CA HIS A 189 38.89 -39.70 -56.45
C HIS A 189 40.05 -40.53 -55.90
N ALA A 190 40.09 -40.79 -54.60
CA ALA A 190 41.10 -41.65 -53.98
C ALA A 190 41.00 -43.10 -54.48
N LEU A 191 39.78 -43.64 -54.60
CA LEU A 191 39.54 -44.98 -55.17
C LEU A 191 39.98 -45.07 -56.64
N HIS A 192 39.72 -44.02 -57.43
CA HIS A 192 40.19 -43.96 -58.81
C HIS A 192 41.73 -43.89 -58.86
N GLY A 193 42.35 -43.09 -57.99
CA GLY A 193 43.81 -43.04 -57.84
C GLY A 193 44.43 -44.38 -57.47
N ASP A 194 43.84 -45.11 -56.52
CA ASP A 194 44.25 -46.47 -56.14
C ASP A 194 44.19 -47.44 -57.33
N ASN A 195 43.14 -47.37 -58.15
CA ASN A 195 43.01 -48.17 -59.36
C ASN A 195 44.15 -47.86 -60.37
N ILE A 196 44.47 -46.59 -60.57
CA ILE A 196 45.58 -46.16 -61.45
C ILE A 196 46.92 -46.70 -60.92
N VAL A 197 47.17 -46.62 -59.61
CA VAL A 197 48.39 -47.15 -59.00
C VAL A 197 48.48 -48.67 -59.19
N LYS A 198 47.39 -49.42 -58.95
CA LYS A 198 47.33 -50.87 -59.18
C LYS A 198 47.60 -51.24 -60.64
N ASN A 199 47.01 -50.52 -61.59
CA ASN A 199 47.26 -50.72 -63.02
C ASN A 199 48.73 -50.44 -63.36
N THR A 200 49.29 -49.38 -62.79
CA THR A 200 50.71 -49.01 -62.97
C THR A 200 51.64 -50.08 -62.42
N MET A 201 51.37 -50.62 -61.23
CA MET A 201 52.14 -51.74 -60.66
C MET A 201 52.07 -53.00 -61.54
N THR A 202 50.89 -53.29 -62.11
CA THR A 202 50.71 -54.40 -63.05
C THR A 202 51.53 -54.19 -64.33
N LEU A 203 51.54 -52.96 -64.87
CA LEU A 203 52.38 -52.59 -66.00
C LEU A 203 53.88 -52.72 -65.68
N PHE A 204 54.31 -52.31 -64.48
CA PHE A 204 55.69 -52.49 -64.02
C PHE A 204 56.08 -53.95 -63.91
N ASP A 205 55.20 -54.81 -63.39
CA ASP A 205 55.44 -56.25 -63.32
C ASP A 205 55.55 -56.89 -64.72
N HIS A 206 54.68 -56.49 -65.65
CA HIS A 206 54.79 -56.89 -67.05
C HIS A 206 56.10 -56.40 -67.69
N LEU A 207 56.50 -55.15 -67.43
CA LEU A 207 57.74 -54.59 -67.93
C LEU A 207 58.96 -55.35 -67.37
N ALA A 208 58.98 -55.64 -66.07
CA ALA A 208 60.04 -56.41 -65.43
C ALA A 208 60.17 -57.82 -66.04
N ARG A 209 59.04 -58.53 -66.20
CA ARG A 209 59.00 -59.83 -66.88
C ARG A 209 59.47 -59.73 -68.35
N GLY A 210 59.09 -58.68 -69.06
CA GLY A 210 59.54 -58.42 -70.43
C GLY A 210 61.05 -58.19 -70.53
N ILE A 211 61.63 -57.42 -69.59
CA ILE A 211 63.08 -57.21 -69.49
C ILE A 211 63.80 -58.53 -69.20
N GLU A 212 63.29 -59.34 -68.27
CA GLU A 212 63.86 -60.66 -67.94
C GLU A 212 63.84 -61.60 -69.15
N GLN A 213 62.69 -61.71 -69.84
CA GLN A 213 62.57 -62.50 -71.07
C GLN A 213 63.52 -61.99 -72.16
N GLY A 214 63.65 -60.67 -72.31
CA GLY A 214 64.62 -60.03 -73.19
C GLY A 214 66.05 -60.48 -72.87
N ALA A 215 66.46 -60.40 -71.61
CA ALA A 215 67.77 -60.84 -71.15
C ALA A 215 68.02 -62.34 -71.44
N ILE A 216 67.03 -63.21 -71.18
CA ILE A 216 67.10 -64.64 -71.48
C ILE A 216 67.28 -64.88 -72.99
N SER A 217 66.52 -64.18 -73.82
CA SER A 217 66.61 -64.31 -75.29
C SER A 217 67.97 -63.87 -75.82
N ILE A 218 68.54 -62.79 -75.29
CA ILE A 218 69.89 -62.30 -75.60
C ILE A 218 70.94 -63.33 -75.17
N ALA A 219 70.83 -63.88 -73.96
CA ALA A 219 71.72 -64.92 -73.46
C ALA A 219 71.63 -66.21 -74.30
N LYS A 220 70.42 -66.60 -74.72
CA LYS A 220 70.19 -67.74 -75.63
C LYS A 220 70.78 -67.49 -77.01
N ARG A 221 70.60 -66.28 -77.57
CA ARG A 221 71.17 -65.89 -78.86
C ARG A 221 72.69 -65.83 -78.82
N CYS A 222 73.29 -65.32 -77.74
CA CYS A 222 74.73 -65.37 -77.50
C CYS A 222 75.27 -66.82 -77.42
N ARG A 223 74.58 -67.72 -76.71
CA ARG A 223 74.96 -69.14 -76.65
C ARG A 223 74.86 -69.83 -78.02
N SER A 224 73.76 -69.61 -78.75
CA SER A 224 73.58 -70.15 -80.10
C SER A 224 74.64 -69.62 -81.06
N ASN A 225 74.90 -68.31 -81.05
CA ASN A 225 75.94 -67.71 -81.87
C ASN A 225 77.33 -68.26 -81.52
N ARG A 226 77.63 -68.48 -80.23
CA ARG A 226 78.86 -69.15 -79.78
C ARG A 226 78.95 -70.59 -80.29
N HIS A 227 77.85 -71.33 -80.33
CA HIS A 227 77.80 -72.68 -80.92
C HIS A 227 78.02 -72.65 -82.44
N ASN A 228 77.43 -71.69 -83.15
CA ASN A 228 77.64 -71.50 -84.60
C ASN A 228 79.07 -71.08 -84.92
N LEU A 229 79.67 -70.17 -84.15
CA LEU A 229 81.08 -69.80 -84.29
C LEU A 229 82.00 -71.00 -84.02
N ARG A 230 81.65 -71.86 -83.05
CA ARG A 230 82.39 -73.12 -82.81
C ARG A 230 82.22 -74.15 -83.92
N SER A 231 81.04 -74.30 -84.52
CA SER A 231 80.85 -75.21 -85.66
C SER A 231 81.51 -74.68 -86.93
N HIS A 232 81.44 -73.37 -87.18
CA HIS A 232 82.13 -72.70 -88.28
C HIS A 232 83.66 -72.77 -88.11
N SER A 233 84.17 -72.54 -86.90
CA SER A 233 85.60 -72.72 -86.57
C SER A 233 86.10 -74.16 -86.75
N ARG A 234 85.27 -75.19 -86.50
CA ARG A 234 85.64 -76.59 -86.80
C ARG A 234 85.69 -76.87 -88.30
N ASN A 235 84.97 -76.11 -89.12
CA ASN A 235 84.93 -76.27 -90.58
C ASN A 235 86.01 -75.45 -91.30
N CYS A 236 86.52 -74.39 -90.67
CA CYS A 236 87.69 -73.64 -91.14
C CYS A 236 88.99 -74.28 -90.60
N ARG A 237 89.55 -75.26 -91.33
CA ARG A 237 90.98 -75.58 -91.18
C ARG A 237 91.81 -74.31 -91.50
N PRO A 238 92.85 -73.98 -90.72
CA PRO A 238 93.82 -72.99 -91.16
C PRO A 238 94.60 -73.56 -92.36
N LYS A 239 94.40 -72.96 -93.54
CA LYS A 239 95.33 -73.10 -94.67
C LYS A 239 96.64 -72.39 -94.27
N GLN A 240 97.64 -73.15 -93.86
CA GLN A 240 99.03 -72.70 -93.94
C GLN A 240 99.47 -72.83 -95.40
N LEU A 241 99.73 -71.69 -96.05
CA LEU A 241 100.40 -71.58 -97.34
C LEU A 241 101.50 -70.54 -97.20
N THR A 242 102.71 -71.04 -96.99
CA THR A 242 103.98 -70.50 -97.52
C THR A 242 104.67 -71.74 -98.10
N GLY A 243 105.01 -71.87 -99.37
CA GLY A 243 104.96 -71.01 -100.54
C GLY A 243 105.74 -71.75 -101.63
N SER A 244 105.26 -71.68 -102.87
CA SER A 244 105.96 -72.03 -104.13
C SER A 244 104.86 -72.00 -105.21
N GLU A 245 104.93 -71.28 -106.31
CA GLU A 245 106.02 -70.64 -107.05
C GLU A 245 105.40 -69.56 -107.98
N CYS A 246 106.23 -68.69 -108.56
CA CYS A 246 105.84 -67.68 -109.54
C CYS A 246 104.97 -68.18 -110.71
N CYS A 247 104.03 -67.31 -111.12
CA CYS A 247 103.45 -67.08 -112.44
C CYS A 247 103.58 -68.15 -113.56
N ASN A 248 102.42 -68.60 -114.05
CA ASN A 248 101.97 -68.41 -115.43
C ASN A 248 100.43 -68.32 -115.48
#